data_AF-A0A915K295-F1
#
_entry.id   AF-A0A915K295-F1
#
_cell.length_a   1.000
_cell.length_b   1.000
_cell.length_c   1.000
_cell.angle_alpha   90.00
_cell.angle_beta   90.00
_cell.angle_gamma   90.00
#
_symmetry.space_group_name_H-M   'P 1'
#
loop_
_entity.id
_entity.type
_entity.pdbx_description
1 polymer ?
#
loop_
_entity_poly.entity_id
_entity_poly.type
_entity_poly.pdbx_seq_one_letter_code
_entity_poly.pdbx_strand_id
1 'polypeptide(L)'
;DQFVEHLNSKIKLSVYQYYGTNRTTLESLRRKDIVITTYGTLSSCYKKRLDPLFQIDWLRIVLDEAHMIRNPNSRMAHACCALRADRRWVLT
;
A
#
# COMPACT_ATOMS: atom_id res chain seq x y z
N ASP A 1 -0.82 -16.15 3.91
CA ASP A 1 -1.30 -14.96 3.18
C ASP A 1 -1.82 -15.38 1.82
N GLN A 2 -3.13 -15.25 1.59
CA GLN A 2 -3.84 -15.67 0.38
C GLN A 2 -3.16 -15.21 -0.92
N PHE A 3 -2.53 -14.04 -0.90
CA PHE A 3 -1.80 -13.49 -2.04
C PHE A 3 -0.65 -14.39 -2.49
N VAL A 4 0.11 -14.97 -1.55
CA VAL A 4 1.27 -15.83 -1.85
C VAL A 4 0.82 -17.19 -2.41
N GLU A 5 -0.33 -17.69 -1.96
CA GLU A 5 -0.91 -18.95 -2.43
C GLU A 5 -1.39 -18.89 -3.88
N HIS A 6 -1.81 -17.71 -4.34
CA HIS A 6 -2.31 -17.49 -5.70
C HIS A 6 -1.22 -17.02 -6.68
N LEU A 7 0.04 -16.90 -6.24
CA LEU A 7 1.15 -16.57 -7.13
C LEU A 7 1.55 -17.79 -7.96
N ASN A 8 1.71 -17.58 -9.27
CA ASN A 8 2.24 -18.59 -10.15
C ASN A 8 3.69 -18.92 -9.75
N SER A 9 3.98 -20.19 -9.47
CA SER A 9 5.29 -20.68 -9.03
C SER A 9 6.44 -20.40 -10.00
N LYS A 10 6.13 -20.08 -11.26
CA LYS A 10 7.13 -19.69 -12.27
C LYS A 10 7.60 -18.24 -12.14
N ILE A 11 6.88 -17.40 -11.40
CA ILE A 11 7.19 -15.97 -11.27
C ILE A 11 7.78 -15.71 -9.88
N LYS A 12 9.02 -15.21 -9.84
CA LYS A 12 9.66 -14.76 -8.60
C LYS A 12 9.35 -13.29 -8.37
N LEU A 13 8.44 -13.00 -7.44
CA LEU A 13 8.09 -11.63 -7.04
C LEU A 13 8.56 -11.37 -5.60
N SER A 14 9.18 -10.22 -5.37
CA SER A 14 9.58 -9.78 -4.04
C SER A 14 8.42 -9.05 -3.35
N VAL A 15 7.59 -9.82 -2.63
CA VAL A 15 6.47 -9.28 -1.86
C VAL A 15 6.93 -8.83 -0.48
N TYR A 16 6.49 -7.64 -0.06
CA TYR A 16 6.76 -7.09 1.27
C TYR A 16 5.47 -6.70 1.98
N GLN A 17 5.33 -7.15 3.22
CA GLN A 17 4.21 -6.82 4.08
C GLN A 17 4.55 -5.60 4.94
N TYR A 18 3.97 -4.47 4.60
CA TYR A 18 4.13 -3.19 5.27
C TYR A 18 2.97 -2.97 6.24
N TYR A 19 2.94 -3.72 7.35
CA TYR A 19 2.04 -3.50 8.48
C TYR A 19 2.66 -4.03 9.78
N GLY A 20 2.13 -3.57 10.92
CA GLY A 20 2.64 -3.94 12.24
C GLY A 20 3.97 -3.27 12.60
N THR A 21 4.89 -4.04 13.21
CA THR A 21 6.21 -3.59 13.65
C THR A 21 7.26 -3.64 12.53
N ASN A 22 6.97 -4.30 11.41
CA ASN A 22 7.87 -4.45 10.27
C ASN A 22 7.89 -3.17 9.41
N ARG A 23 8.40 -2.07 9.98
CA ARG A 23 8.71 -0.85 9.21
C ARG A 23 10.13 -0.93 8.71
N THR A 24 10.32 -0.67 7.42
CA THR A 24 11.63 -0.69 6.77
C THR A 24 12.01 0.69 6.25
N THR A 25 13.26 0.81 5.80
CA THR A 25 13.78 2.02 5.16
C THR A 25 13.21 2.20 3.76
N LEU A 26 13.12 3.45 3.30
CA LEU A 26 12.65 3.82 1.96
C LEU A 26 13.35 3.02 0.85
N GLU A 27 14.69 2.92 0.94
CA GLU A 27 15.51 2.19 -0.03
C GLU A 27 15.15 0.71 -0.13
N SER A 28 14.87 0.08 1.00
CA SER A 28 14.48 -1.33 1.04
C SER A 28 13.10 -1.54 0.46
N LEU A 29 12.21 -0.57 0.62
CA LEU A 29 10.85 -0.60 0.08
C LEU A 29 10.83 -0.40 -1.43
N ARG A 30 11.68 0.49 -1.98
CA ARG A 30 11.82 0.72 -3.43
C ARG A 30 12.32 -0.49 -4.21
N ARG A 31 13.09 -1.38 -3.56
CA ARG A 31 13.59 -2.63 -4.18
C ARG A 31 12.53 -3.74 -4.24
N LYS A 32 11.33 -3.53 -3.69
CA LYS A 32 10.27 -4.53 -3.68
C LYS A 32 9.35 -4.36 -4.86
N ASP A 33 8.93 -5.47 -5.44
CA ASP A 33 8.00 -5.48 -6.57
C ASP A 33 6.57 -5.19 -6.09
N ILE A 34 6.19 -5.75 -4.94
CA ILE A 34 4.85 -5.63 -4.38
C ILE A 34 4.95 -5.27 -2.90
N VAL A 35 4.20 -4.25 -2.50
CA VAL A 35 4.07 -3.83 -1.10
C VAL A 35 2.61 -3.93 -0.70
N ILE A 36 2.33 -4.75 0.31
CA ILE A 36 0.98 -4.96 0.84
C ILE A 36 0.88 -4.23 2.17
N THR A 37 -0.13 -3.37 2.31
CA THR A 37 -0.41 -2.64 3.54
C THR A 37 -1.90 -2.67 3.84
N THR A 38 -2.28 -2.22 5.04
CA THR A 38 -3.68 -2.15 5.47
C THR A 38 -4.13 -0.69 5.58
N TYR A 39 -5.42 -0.43 5.39
CA TYR A 39 -5.99 0.92 5.53
C TYR A 39 -5.66 1.58 6.89
N GLY A 40 -5.66 0.80 7.97
CA GLY A 40 -5.29 1.27 9.30
C GLY A 40 -3.81 1.70 9.40
N THR A 41 -2.91 0.93 8.80
CA THR A 41 -1.48 1.28 8.73
C THR A 41 -1.28 2.54 7.90
N LEU A 42 -1.90 2.61 6.71
CA LEU A 42 -1.81 3.75 5.82
C LEU A 42 -2.31 5.05 6.48
N SER A 43 -3.45 4.99 7.19
CA SER A 43 -4.00 6.09 7.97
C SER A 43 -3.08 6.55 9.11
N SER A 44 -2.36 5.61 9.73
CA SER A 44 -1.38 5.92 10.77
C SER A 44 -0.11 6.54 10.20
N CYS A 45 0.36 6.04 9.06
CA CYS A 45 1.49 6.57 8.30
C CYS A 45 1.20 7.96 7.75
N TYR A 46 -0.05 8.26 7.37
CA TYR A 46 -0.44 9.58 6.88
C TYR A 46 -0.20 10.72 7.89
N LYS A 47 -0.27 10.43 9.21
CA LYS A 47 0.11 11.41 10.25
C LYS A 47 1.61 11.74 10.20
N LYS A 48 2.43 10.79 9.75
CA LYS A 48 3.89 10.91 9.65
C LYS A 48 4.21 11.32 8.22
N ARG A 49 4.28 12.62 7.95
CA ARG A 49 4.55 13.17 6.60
C ARG A 49 5.81 12.63 5.91
N LEU A 50 6.75 12.06 6.67
CA LEU A 50 7.99 11.45 6.19
C LEU A 50 7.91 9.91 6.09
N ASP A 51 6.73 9.30 6.13
CA ASP A 51 6.62 7.85 5.98
C ASP A 51 7.00 7.41 4.54
N PRO A 52 7.81 6.35 4.38
CA PRO A 52 8.25 5.87 3.07
C PRO A 52 7.15 5.67 2.03
N LEU A 53 5.95 5.28 2.46
CA LEU A 53 4.82 5.04 1.54
C LEU A 53 4.43 6.28 0.72
N PHE A 54 4.58 7.49 1.27
CA PHE A 54 4.22 8.74 0.60
C PHE A 54 5.39 9.37 -0.20
N GLN A 55 6.61 8.86 0.01
CA GLN A 55 7.81 9.33 -0.67
C GLN A 55 8.07 8.62 -2.00
N ILE A 56 7.49 7.44 -2.20
CA ILE A 56 7.60 6.66 -3.43
C ILE A 56 6.51 7.08 -4.42
N ASP A 57 6.90 7.26 -5.69
CA ASP A 57 5.97 7.33 -6.81
C ASP A 57 5.65 5.90 -7.29
N TRP A 58 4.44 5.43 -6.99
CA TRP A 58 4.03 4.07 -7.26
C TRP A 58 3.59 3.88 -8.72
N LEU A 59 3.94 2.76 -9.34
CA LEU A 59 3.42 2.44 -10.67
C LEU A 59 1.90 2.20 -10.66
N ARG A 60 1.42 1.50 -9.62
CA ARG A 60 0.02 1.14 -9.45
C ARG A 60 -0.34 1.05 -7.97
N ILE A 61 -1.48 1.59 -7.60
CA ILE A 61 -2.14 1.36 -6.31
C ILE A 61 -3.42 0.57 -6.57
N VAL A 62 -3.63 -0.48 -5.79
CA VAL A 62 -4.85 -1.29 -5.80
C VAL A 62 -5.49 -1.18 -4.43
N LEU A 63 -6.74 -0.71 -4.39
CA LEU A 63 -7.54 -0.61 -3.18
C LEU A 63 -8.56 -1.73 -3.20
N ASP A 64 -8.33 -2.73 -2.35
CA ASP A 64 -9.26 -3.83 -2.15
C ASP A 64 -10.35 -3.46 -1.13
N GLU A 65 -11.55 -4.00 -1.28
CA GLU A 65 -12.71 -3.68 -0.43
C GLU A 65 -12.94 -2.17 -0.26
N ALA A 66 -12.94 -1.44 -1.38
CA ALA A 66 -12.93 0.02 -1.40
C ALA A 66 -14.16 0.68 -0.75
N HIS A 67 -15.22 -0.09 -0.48
CA HIS A 67 -16.33 0.35 0.35
C HIS A 67 -15.86 0.88 1.73
N MET A 68 -14.70 0.43 2.22
CA MET A 68 -14.04 0.89 3.46
C MET A 68 -13.65 2.39 3.44
N ILE A 69 -13.45 3.00 2.28
CA ILE A 69 -13.06 4.42 2.13
C ILE A 69 -14.17 5.29 1.52
N ARG A 70 -15.43 4.84 1.59
CA ARG A 70 -16.59 5.53 1.01
C ARG A 70 -16.82 6.94 1.58
N ASN A 71 -16.40 7.20 2.82
CA ASN A 71 -16.48 8.54 3.41
C ASN A 71 -15.26 9.39 2.96
N PRO A 72 -15.44 10.38 2.08
CA PRO A 72 -14.34 11.19 1.57
C PRO A 72 -13.67 12.02 2.67
N ASN A 73 -14.40 12.40 3.72
CA ASN A 73 -13.87 13.17 4.84
C ASN A 73 -13.08 12.30 5.84
N SER A 74 -13.03 10.98 5.62
CA SER A 74 -12.30 10.08 6.50
C SER A 74 -10.80 10.22 6.31
N ARG A 75 -10.04 10.05 7.40
CA ARG A 75 -8.57 10.05 7.33
C ARG A 75 -8.04 8.95 6.41
N MET A 76 -8.71 7.80 6.36
CA MET A 76 -8.33 6.70 5.48
C MET A 76 -8.46 7.11 4.00
N ALA A 77 -9.57 7.75 3.62
CA ALA A 77 -9.76 8.25 2.26
C ALA A 77 -8.70 9.29 1.90
N HIS A 78 -8.44 10.27 2.77
CA HIS A 78 -7.37 11.25 2.56
C HIS A 78 -5.99 10.59 2.42
N ALA A 79 -5.69 9.58 3.25
CA ALA A 79 -4.44 8.85 3.18
C ALA A 79 -4.28 8.08 1.86
N CYS A 80 -5.34 7.41 1.37
CA CYS A 80 -5.34 6.75 0.06
C CYS A 80 -5.15 7.75 -1.08
N CYS A 81 -5.81 8.90 -1.02
CA CYS A 81 -5.70 9.95 -2.05
C CYS A 81 -4.30 10.57 -2.09
N ALA A 82 -3.65 10.74 -0.93
CA ALA A 82 -2.33 11.36 -0.82
C ALA A 82 -1.17 10.51 -1.36
N LEU A 83 -1.37 9.20 -1.58
CA LEU A 83 -0.36 8.38 -2.25
C LEU A 83 -0.18 8.82 -3.70
N ARG A 84 1.06 8.87 -4.17
CA ARG A 84 1.40 9.21 -5.56
C ARG A 84 1.45 7.96 -6.41
N ALA A 85 0.69 7.90 -7.50
CA ALA A 85 0.74 6.78 -8.43
C ALA A 85 0.23 7.12 -9.83
N ASP A 86 0.80 6.45 -10.83
CA ASP A 86 0.38 6.57 -12.23
C ASP A 86 -0.99 5.93 -12.49
N ARG A 87 -1.27 4.80 -11.83
CA ARG A 87 -2.49 4.01 -12.05
C ARG A 87 -3.14 3.66 -10.72
N ARG A 88 -4.47 3.76 -10.67
CA ARG A 88 -5.26 3.46 -9.46
C ARG A 88 -6.40 2.52 -9.82
N TRP A 89 -6.45 1.36 -9.18
CA TRP A 89 -7.53 0.39 -9.29
C TRP A 89 -8.28 0.32 -7.97
N VAL A 90 -9.60 0.27 -8.08
CA VAL A 90 -10.51 0.23 -6.95
C VAL A 90 -11.36 -1.01 -7.15
N LEU A 91 -11.19 -1.98 -6.26
CA LEU A 91 -11.95 -3.22 -6.23
C LEU A 91 -13.00 -3.07 -5.14
N THR A 92 -14.22 -3.49 -5.43
CA THR A 92 -15.38 -3.41 -4.55
C THR A 92 -16.26 -4.62 -4.79
#